data_AF-R1EGR0-F1
#
_entry.id   AF-R1EGR0-F1
#
_cell.length_a   1.000
_cell.length_b   1.000
_cell.length_c   1.000
_cell.angle_alpha   90.00
_cell.angle_beta   90.00
_cell.angle_gamma   90.00
#
_symmetry.space_group_name_H-M   'P 1'
#
loop_
_entity.id
_entity.type
_entity.pdbx_description
1 polymer ?
#
loop_
_entity_poly.entity_id
_entity_poly.type
_entity_poly.pdbx_seq_one_letter_code
_entity_poly.pdbx_strand_id
1 'polypeptide(L)'
;MEVVAAGSLPAEEDPAEDECAVCGDGGKLICCDVCPRVYHARCLTPAQGEQLKLLAAQDDDWWCPHCVRVSRVGFVMQRILSSRAPKRTVSSLLYDFVSDPQHDREEHWEAIKEARAGTAEGPG
;
A
#
# COMPACT_ATOMS: atom_id res chain seq x y z
N MET A 1 51.61 10.48 -25.06
CA MET A 1 51.22 9.30 -24.26
C MET A 1 50.82 9.83 -22.91
N GLU A 2 49.55 9.72 -22.54
CA GLU A 2 49.15 9.49 -21.15
C GLU A 2 47.71 8.96 -21.20
N VAL A 3 47.60 7.69 -20.84
CA VAL A 3 46.35 6.96 -20.73
C VAL A 3 45.70 7.37 -19.41
N VAL A 4 44.59 8.10 -19.46
CA VAL A 4 43.78 8.32 -18.25
C VAL A 4 42.89 7.10 -18.05
N ALA A 5 43.14 6.42 -16.94
CA ALA A 5 42.50 5.18 -16.55
C ALA A 5 40.97 5.32 -16.46
N ALA A 6 40.28 4.25 -16.85
CA ALA A 6 38.87 4.04 -16.57
C ALA A 6 38.66 4.05 -15.05
N GLY A 7 38.28 5.21 -14.52
CA GLY A 7 37.69 5.32 -13.19
C GLY A 7 36.32 4.67 -13.24
N SER A 8 36.24 3.42 -12.78
CA SER A 8 34.98 2.80 -12.42
C SER A 8 34.28 3.75 -11.45
N LEU A 9 33.17 4.36 -11.88
CA LEU A 9 32.29 5.09 -10.99
C LEU A 9 31.93 4.15 -9.83
N PRO A 10 31.95 4.62 -8.57
CA PRO A 10 31.45 3.81 -7.46
C PRO A 10 30.01 3.44 -7.81
N ALA A 11 29.72 2.13 -7.81
CA ALA A 11 28.35 1.65 -7.93
C ALA A 11 27.57 2.32 -6.81
N GLU A 12 26.75 3.30 -7.20
CA GLU A 12 25.66 3.83 -6.43
C GLU A 12 24.98 2.67 -5.70
N GLU A 13 25.14 2.62 -4.37
CA GLU A 13 24.50 1.60 -3.54
C GLU A 13 23.00 1.67 -3.83
N ASP A 14 22.48 0.64 -4.50
CA ASP A 14 21.07 0.58 -4.90
C ASP A 14 20.21 0.89 -3.68
N PRO A 15 19.36 1.94 -3.71
CA PRO A 15 18.54 2.31 -2.57
C PRO A 15 17.44 1.28 -2.27
N ALA A 16 17.38 0.17 -3.01
CA ALA A 16 16.40 -0.89 -2.84
C ALA A 16 16.73 -1.78 -1.64
N GLU A 17 15.69 -2.25 -0.96
CA GLU A 17 15.79 -3.25 0.11
C GLU A 17 16.16 -4.61 -0.47
N ASP A 18 16.89 -5.44 0.29
CA ASP A 18 17.32 -6.77 -0.13
C ASP A 18 16.33 -7.90 0.24
N GLU A 19 15.25 -7.55 0.94
CA GLU A 19 14.29 -8.49 1.52
C GLU A 19 12.88 -8.16 1.05
N CYS A 20 12.10 -9.20 0.73
CA CYS A 20 10.71 -9.00 0.32
C CYS A 20 9.89 -8.39 1.46
N ALA A 21 9.24 -7.25 1.19
CA ALA A 21 8.39 -6.56 2.17
C ALA A 21 7.13 -7.34 2.62
N VAL A 22 6.92 -8.57 2.12
CA VAL A 22 5.81 -9.46 2.50
C VAL A 22 6.29 -10.63 3.34
N CYS A 23 7.33 -11.36 2.90
CA CYS A 23 7.80 -12.57 3.59
C CYS A 23 9.12 -12.39 4.35
N GLY A 24 9.85 -11.29 4.13
CA GLY A 24 11.16 -11.04 4.76
C GLY A 24 12.32 -11.83 4.14
N ASP A 25 12.08 -12.60 3.09
CA ASP A 25 13.14 -13.37 2.43
C ASP A 25 13.73 -12.61 1.25
N GLY A 26 15.03 -12.81 1.01
CA GLY A 26 15.70 -12.34 -0.20
C GLY A 26 15.41 -13.17 -1.46
N GLY A 27 16.17 -12.92 -2.52
CA GLY A 27 16.14 -13.72 -3.76
C GLY A 27 15.75 -12.91 -4.99
N LYS A 28 14.87 -13.46 -5.85
CA LYS A 28 14.42 -12.76 -7.07
C LYS A 28 13.32 -11.74 -6.73
N LEU A 29 13.73 -10.51 -6.51
CA LEU A 29 12.86 -9.43 -6.07
C LEU A 29 12.59 -8.44 -7.22
N ILE A 30 11.47 -7.75 -7.11
CA ILE A 30 11.01 -6.69 -8.01
C ILE A 30 11.02 -5.39 -7.22
N CYS A 31 11.67 -4.37 -7.76
CA CYS A 31 11.80 -3.06 -7.15
C CYS A 31 10.57 -2.19 -7.44
N CYS A 32 10.19 -1.38 -6.45
CA CYS A 32 9.24 -0.30 -6.64
C CYS A 32 9.96 0.93 -7.18
N ASP A 33 9.43 1.61 -8.19
CA ASP A 33 10.13 2.76 -8.81
C ASP A 33 10.18 4.01 -7.93
N VAL A 34 9.34 4.07 -6.89
CA VAL A 34 9.16 5.27 -6.04
C VAL A 34 9.48 5.06 -4.56
N CYS A 35 9.97 3.88 -4.18
CA CYS A 35 10.34 3.62 -2.80
C CYS A 35 11.32 2.43 -2.72
N PRO A 36 12.06 2.29 -1.62
CA PRO A 36 13.08 1.25 -1.51
C PRO A 36 12.52 -0.18 -1.43
N ARG A 37 11.21 -0.37 -1.25
CA ARG A 37 10.62 -1.71 -1.05
C ARG A 37 10.73 -2.59 -2.28
N VAL A 38 10.98 -3.87 -2.02
CA VAL A 38 11.03 -4.93 -3.03
C VAL A 38 10.09 -6.10 -2.72
N TYR A 39 9.70 -6.84 -3.76
CA TYR A 39 8.67 -7.89 -3.67
C TYR A 39 8.99 -9.10 -4.55
N HIS A 40 8.70 -10.33 -4.11
CA HIS A 40 8.61 -11.45 -5.06
C HIS A 40 7.31 -11.36 -5.86
N ALA A 41 7.35 -11.77 -7.13
CA ALA A 41 6.15 -11.85 -7.98
C ALA A 41 5.05 -12.74 -7.38
N ARG A 42 5.44 -13.81 -6.66
CA ARG A 42 4.52 -14.74 -5.97
C ARG A 42 3.91 -14.17 -4.69
N CYS A 43 4.53 -13.16 -4.10
CA CYS A 43 4.07 -12.51 -2.86
C CYS A 43 3.08 -11.39 -3.16
N LEU A 44 2.95 -10.99 -4.43
CA LEU A 44 1.92 -10.10 -4.91
C LEU A 44 0.61 -10.87 -5.10
N THR A 45 -0.52 -10.19 -4.86
CA THR A 45 -1.83 -10.76 -5.20
C THR A 45 -1.97 -10.93 -6.73
N PRO A 46 -2.86 -11.80 -7.23
CA PRO A 46 -3.03 -12.00 -8.67
C PRO A 46 -3.28 -10.69 -9.44
N ALA A 47 -4.10 -9.79 -8.89
CA ALA A 47 -4.36 -8.49 -9.49
C ALA A 47 -3.12 -7.59 -9.55
N GLN A 48 -2.29 -7.59 -8.51
CA GLN A 48 -1.05 -6.80 -8.46
C GLN A 48 0.00 -7.34 -9.43
N GLY A 49 0.13 -8.68 -9.50
CA GLY A 49 1.03 -9.34 -10.44
C GLY A 49 0.62 -9.10 -11.90
N GLU A 50 -0.68 -9.08 -12.19
CA GLU A 50 -1.17 -8.75 -13.54
C GLU A 50 -0.91 -7.29 -13.89
N GLN A 51 -1.17 -6.36 -12.97
CA GLN A 51 -0.86 -4.94 -13.18
C GLN A 51 0.63 -4.73 -13.47
N LEU A 52 1.52 -5.40 -12.73
CA LEU A 52 2.97 -5.35 -12.98
C LEU A 52 3.31 -5.78 -14.41
N LYS A 53 2.75 -6.90 -14.89
CA LYS A 53 3.01 -7.37 -16.25
C LYS A 53 2.51 -6.40 -17.31
N LEU A 54 1.33 -5.82 -17.10
CA LEU A 54 0.75 -4.84 -18.03
C LEU A 54 1.60 -3.58 -18.12
N LEU A 55 2.11 -3.07 -17.00
CA LEU A 55 2.99 -1.90 -16.95
C LEU A 55 4.35 -2.21 -17.57
N ALA A 56 4.94 -3.36 -17.24
CA ALA A 56 6.19 -3.81 -17.86
C ALA A 56 6.07 -3.99 -19.39
N ALA A 57 4.90 -4.42 -19.89
CA ALA A 57 4.65 -4.51 -21.34
C ALA A 57 4.52 -3.14 -22.01
N GLN A 58 4.19 -2.09 -21.25
CA GLN A 58 4.06 -0.71 -21.72
C GLN A 58 5.32 0.13 -21.41
N ASP A 59 6.33 -0.45 -20.77
CA ASP A 59 7.52 0.24 -20.26
C ASP A 59 7.17 1.39 -19.29
N ASP A 60 6.11 1.20 -18.50
CA ASP A 60 5.61 2.14 -17.51
C ASP A 60 6.10 1.78 -16.09
N ASP A 61 6.21 2.79 -15.22
CA ASP A 61 6.57 2.64 -13.82
C ASP A 61 5.59 1.75 -13.05
N TRP A 62 6.13 0.82 -12.26
CA TRP A 62 5.38 0.01 -11.32
C TRP A 62 5.51 0.51 -9.89
N TRP A 63 4.37 0.87 -9.31
CA TRP A 63 4.30 1.26 -7.90
C TRP A 63 3.79 0.11 -7.06
N CYS A 64 4.51 -0.18 -5.98
CA CYS A 64 4.13 -1.27 -5.09
C CYS A 64 2.78 -1.00 -4.39
N PRO A 65 2.15 -2.04 -3.84
CA PRO A 65 0.84 -1.91 -3.18
C PRO A 65 0.83 -0.90 -2.03
N HIS A 66 1.97 -0.71 -1.36
CA HIS A 66 2.11 0.29 -0.32
C HIS A 66 2.05 1.71 -0.90
N CYS A 67 2.84 2.00 -1.93
CA CYS A 67 2.90 3.32 -2.58
C CYS A 67 1.56 3.69 -3.22
N VAL A 68 0.90 2.77 -3.93
CA VAL A 68 -0.45 3.01 -4.48
C VAL A 68 -1.45 3.40 -3.39
N ARG A 69 -1.40 2.74 -2.22
CA ARG A 69 -2.28 3.04 -1.09
C ARG A 69 -1.99 4.41 -0.49
N VAL A 70 -0.72 4.74 -0.25
CA VAL A 70 -0.30 6.02 0.31
C VAL A 70 -0.67 7.18 -0.63
N SER A 71 -0.44 7.03 -1.93
CA SER A 71 -0.79 8.06 -2.92
C SER A 71 -2.30 8.34 -2.97
N ARG A 72 -3.14 7.31 -2.81
CA ARG A 72 -4.61 7.49 -2.68
C ARG A 72 -4.98 8.30 -1.44
N VAL A 73 -4.36 8.02 -0.29
CA VAL A 73 -4.58 8.79 0.95
C VAL A 73 -4.15 10.25 0.74
N GLY A 74 -2.97 10.46 0.13
CA GLY A 74 -2.47 11.79 -0.21
C GLY A 74 -3.45 12.58 -1.08
N PHE A 75 -3.98 11.97 -2.13
CA PHE A 75 -4.97 12.60 -3.02
C PHE A 75 -6.26 12.98 -2.28
N VAL A 76 -6.81 12.07 -1.46
CA VAL A 76 -8.01 12.34 -0.67
C VAL A 76 -7.78 13.46 0.34
N MET A 77 -6.63 13.44 1.04
CA MET A 77 -6.23 14.50 1.97
C MET A 77 -6.06 15.84 1.28
N GLN A 78 -5.37 15.88 0.14
CA GLN A 78 -5.23 17.09 -0.66
C GLN A 78 -6.59 17.66 -1.03
N ARG A 79 -7.54 16.82 -1.47
CA ARG A 79 -8.89 17.26 -1.86
C ARG A 79 -9.69 17.81 -0.68
N ILE A 80 -9.59 17.19 0.48
CA ILE A 80 -10.24 17.67 1.72
C ILE A 80 -9.63 19.01 2.15
N LEU A 81 -8.30 19.09 2.21
CA LEU A 81 -7.58 20.30 2.62
C LEU A 81 -7.74 21.47 1.63
N SER A 82 -7.88 21.16 0.34
CA SER A 82 -8.07 22.14 -0.73
C SER A 82 -9.55 22.50 -0.95
N SER A 83 -10.49 21.78 -0.33
CA SER A 83 -11.90 22.12 -0.43
C SER A 83 -12.17 23.43 0.34
N ARG A 84 -13.03 24.30 -0.22
CA ARG A 84 -13.56 25.48 0.47
C ARG A 84 -14.63 25.14 1.51
N ALA A 85 -14.94 23.85 1.67
CA ALA A 85 -15.78 23.38 2.76
C ALA A 85 -15.06 23.62 4.10
N PRO A 86 -15.78 23.84 5.21
CA PRO A 86 -15.14 23.94 6.51
C PRO A 86 -14.26 22.70 6.74
N LYS A 87 -13.01 22.91 7.16
CA LYS A 87 -12.04 21.85 7.41
C LYS A 87 -12.52 20.97 8.56
N ARG A 88 -13.24 19.90 8.24
CA ARG A 88 -13.62 18.86 9.20
C ARG A 88 -12.45 17.88 9.32
N THR A 89 -12.13 17.45 10.53
CA THR A 89 -11.08 16.44 10.73
C THR A 89 -11.57 15.08 10.23
N VAL A 90 -10.64 14.18 9.89
CA VAL A 90 -10.99 12.78 9.58
C VAL A 90 -11.79 12.16 10.74
N SER A 91 -11.41 12.45 11.98
CA SER A 91 -12.17 12.06 13.18
C SER A 91 -13.60 12.60 13.17
N SER A 92 -13.82 13.83 12.71
CA SER A 92 -15.17 14.40 12.57
C SER A 92 -16.00 13.73 11.48
N LEU A 93 -15.38 13.35 10.35
CA LEU A 93 -16.11 12.66 9.27
C LEU A 93 -16.47 11.22 9.68
N LEU A 94 -15.57 10.54 10.39
CA LEU A 94 -15.82 9.21 10.95
C LEU A 94 -16.87 9.27 12.06
N TYR A 95 -16.81 10.27 12.93
CA TYR A 95 -17.82 10.46 13.98
C TYR A 95 -19.21 10.66 13.38
N ASP A 96 -19.34 11.50 12.36
CA ASP A 96 -20.61 11.70 11.65
C ASP A 96 -21.13 10.44 10.99
N PHE A 97 -20.26 9.70 10.29
CA PHE A 97 -20.64 8.44 9.64
C PHE A 97 -21.15 7.41 10.66
N VAL A 98 -20.50 7.31 11.83
CA VAL A 98 -20.90 6.39 12.92
C VAL A 98 -22.14 6.88 13.66
N SER A 99 -22.40 8.19 13.68
CA SER A 99 -23.54 8.79 14.38
C SER A 99 -24.77 8.98 13.48
N ASP A 100 -24.70 8.59 12.20
CA ASP A 100 -25.83 8.72 11.26
C ASP A 100 -26.92 7.69 11.58
N PRO A 101 -28.15 8.12 11.93
CA PRO A 101 -29.26 7.22 12.25
C PRO A 101 -29.68 6.29 11.10
N GLN A 102 -29.27 6.54 9.85
CA GLN A 102 -29.51 5.62 8.74
C GLN A 102 -28.68 4.33 8.86
N HIS A 103 -27.61 4.34 9.65
CA HIS A 103 -26.83 3.16 10.02
C HIS A 103 -27.30 2.49 11.32
N ASP A 104 -28.23 3.11 12.04
CA ASP A 104 -28.98 2.54 13.18
C ASP A 104 -30.08 1.57 12.70
N ARG A 105 -29.74 0.64 11.80
CA ARG A 105 -30.40 -0.68 11.89
C ARG A 105 -29.74 -1.37 13.06
N GLU A 106 -30.28 -1.12 14.24
CA GLU A 106 -29.86 -1.65 15.55
C GLU A 106 -29.58 -3.17 15.52
N GLU A 107 -30.22 -3.89 14.59
CA GLU A 107 -30.01 -5.31 14.30
C GLU A 107 -28.63 -5.67 13.70
N HIS A 108 -27.97 -4.76 12.98
CA HIS A 108 -26.72 -5.05 12.25
C HIS A 108 -25.48 -4.98 13.16
N TRP A 109 -25.49 -4.12 14.18
CA TRP A 109 -24.36 -3.94 15.09
C TRP A 109 -24.29 -5.02 16.17
N GLU A 110 -25.44 -5.52 16.65
CA GLU A 110 -25.48 -6.69 17.55
C GLU A 110 -24.97 -7.95 16.86
N ALA A 111 -25.36 -8.18 15.59
CA ALA A 111 -24.86 -9.33 14.81
C ALA A 111 -23.33 -9.30 14.62
N ILE A 112 -22.72 -8.12 14.45
CA ILE A 112 -21.26 -7.97 14.36
C ILE A 112 -20.58 -8.22 15.71
N LYS A 113 -21.19 -7.77 16.82
CA LYS A 113 -20.69 -8.02 18.18
C LYS A 113 -20.76 -9.50 18.55
N GLU A 114 -21.86 -10.18 18.24
CA GLU A 114 -22.02 -11.62 18.47
C GLU A 114 -21.07 -12.46 17.61
N ALA A 115 -20.88 -12.12 16.33
CA ALA A 115 -19.92 -12.79 15.46
C ALA A 115 -18.47 -12.67 15.98
N ARG A 116 -18.14 -11.59 16.69
CA ARG A 116 -16.83 -11.39 17.33
C ARG A 116 -16.70 -12.13 18.67
N ALA A 117 -17.79 -12.36 19.39
CA ALA A 117 -17.81 -13.15 20.60
C ALA A 117 -17.76 -14.67 20.34
N GLY A 118 -18.26 -15.13 19.18
CA GLY A 118 -18.38 -16.55 18.84
C GLY A 118 -17.15 -17.25 18.23
N THR A 119 -16.00 -16.59 18.07
CA THR A 119 -14.79 -17.23 17.48
C THR A 119 -13.73 -17.65 18.50
N ALA A 120 -14.10 -17.69 19.79
CA ALA A 120 -13.21 -18.11 20.87
C ALA A 120 -13.49 -19.53 21.43
N GLU A 121 -14.07 -20.46 20.65
CA GLU A 121 -14.03 -21.89 21.01
C GLU A 121 -13.83 -22.73 19.75
N GLY A 122 -12.59 -23.18 19.52
CA GLY A 122 -12.27 -24.19 18.52
C GLY A 122 -12.63 -25.59 19.05
N PRO A 123 -13.11 -26.52 18.21
CA PRO A 123 -13.40 -27.88 18.67
C PRO A 123 -12.09 -28.64 18.92
N GLY A 124 -11.97 -29.19 20.13
CA GLY A 124 -11.12 -30.34 20.44
C GLY A 124 -11.80 -31.66 20.10
#